data_AF-A0A3D4Y7R1-F1
#
_entry.id   AF-A0A3D4Y7R1-F1
#
_cell.length_a   1.000
_cell.length_b   1.000
_cell.length_c   1.000
_cell.angle_alpha   90.00
_cell.angle_beta   90.00
_cell.angle_gamma   90.00
#
_symmetry.space_group_name_H-M   'P 1'
#
loop_
_entity.id
_entity.type
_entity.pdbx_description
1 polymer ?
#
loop_
_entity_poly.entity_id
_entity_poly.type
_entity_poly.pdbx_seq_one_letter_code
_entity_poly.pdbx_strand_id
1 'polypeptide(L)'
;MKQKLTPIAFDKTMELSAIFDICHNRFKETIATKDRPLLQGKEIYVPLKWIESKAEIFWHSASIEQKAKLVIKPCINELSSAFCPDNCILGTDLITMNNGDVRAKCLYRALRVGWIKEIIELYNENDVRVKYWEKVNSKKKKRLYLRYLEEELDYLIVFEKKNEKRVQLITAYPVFFVSAKKDYEEDYQNYIKRIEKEAK
;
A
#
# COMPACT_ATOMS: atom_id res chain seq x y z
N MET A 1 16.91 16.37 1.90
CA MET A 1 16.33 15.02 1.64
C MET A 1 15.36 14.72 2.78
N LYS A 2 14.10 14.34 2.48
CA LYS A 2 13.15 13.96 3.55
C LYS A 2 13.64 12.70 4.27
N GLN A 3 13.39 12.63 5.58
CA GLN A 3 13.78 11.48 6.41
C GLN A 3 13.17 10.17 5.92
N LYS A 4 13.81 9.05 6.26
CA LYS A 4 13.30 7.69 5.99
C LYS A 4 11.92 7.52 6.62
N LEU A 5 11.00 6.90 5.87
CA LEU A 5 9.63 6.68 6.35
C LEU A 5 9.63 5.66 7.49
N THR A 6 9.01 6.03 8.61
CA THR A 6 8.92 5.17 9.80
C THR A 6 7.50 4.62 9.96
N PRO A 7 7.34 3.37 10.44
CA PRO A 7 6.02 2.85 10.77
C PRO A 7 5.29 3.70 11.82
N ILE A 8 3.97 3.57 11.88
CA ILE A 8 3.13 4.19 12.90
C ILE A 8 3.56 3.67 14.27
N ALA A 9 3.85 4.59 15.19
CA ALA A 9 4.13 4.25 16.57
C ALA A 9 2.84 3.86 17.31
N PHE A 10 2.94 2.93 18.25
CA PHE A 10 1.85 2.50 19.12
C PHE A 10 2.40 2.09 20.48
N ASP A 11 1.54 2.10 21.50
CA ASP A 11 1.89 1.64 22.84
C ASP A 11 1.87 0.11 22.90
N LYS A 12 2.94 -0.46 23.47
CA LYS A 12 3.18 -1.89 23.60
C LYS A 12 2.23 -2.60 24.57
N THR A 13 1.46 -1.87 25.38
CA THR A 13 0.44 -2.47 26.25
C THR A 13 -0.93 -2.55 25.59
N MET A 14 -1.07 -2.08 24.35
CA MET A 14 -2.35 -2.06 23.66
C MET A 14 -2.74 -3.43 23.10
N GLU A 15 -4.04 -3.72 23.17
CA GLU A 15 -4.65 -4.83 22.46
C GLU A 15 -4.53 -4.64 20.93
N LEU A 16 -4.42 -5.75 20.21
CA LEU A 16 -4.22 -5.76 18.76
C LEU A 16 -5.32 -4.97 18.01
N SER A 17 -6.57 -5.09 18.44
CA SER A 17 -7.71 -4.37 17.87
C SER A 17 -7.53 -2.85 17.95
N ALA A 18 -7.07 -2.34 19.09
CA ALA A 18 -6.84 -0.92 19.32
C ALA A 18 -5.65 -0.40 18.48
N ILE A 19 -4.63 -1.24 18.22
CA ILE A 19 -3.55 -0.89 17.30
C ILE A 19 -4.07 -0.74 15.86
N PHE A 20 -4.98 -1.62 15.41
CA PHE A 20 -5.63 -1.47 14.11
C PHE A 20 -6.51 -0.21 14.03
N ASP A 21 -7.15 0.20 15.14
CA ASP A 21 -7.90 1.46 15.20
C ASP A 21 -6.99 2.68 15.00
N ILE A 22 -5.82 2.71 15.64
CA ILE A 22 -4.80 3.75 15.41
C ILE A 22 -4.38 3.77 13.94
N CYS A 23 -4.06 2.61 13.37
CA CYS A 23 -3.64 2.51 11.97
C CYS A 23 -4.72 3.03 11.01
N HIS A 24 -5.99 2.71 11.28
CA HIS A 24 -7.11 3.18 10.47
C HIS A 24 -7.36 4.68 10.65
N ASN A 25 -7.21 5.23 11.85
CA ASN A 25 -7.28 6.67 12.08
C ASN A 25 -6.20 7.41 11.30
N ARG A 26 -4.95 6.92 11.35
CA ARG A 26 -3.85 7.46 10.56
C ARG A 26 -4.13 7.38 9.06
N PHE A 27 -4.66 6.26 8.57
CA PHE A 27 -5.07 6.13 7.17
C PHE A 27 -6.09 7.20 6.75
N LYS A 28 -7.07 7.51 7.60
CA LYS A 28 -8.05 8.55 7.32
C LYS A 28 -7.41 9.93 7.22
N GLU A 29 -6.51 10.24 8.15
CA GLU A 29 -5.77 11.51 8.17
C GLU A 29 -4.87 11.70 6.94
N THR A 30 -4.34 10.61 6.38
CA THR A 30 -3.38 10.69 5.27
C THR A 30 -4.05 10.78 3.91
N ILE A 31 -5.07 9.95 3.65
CA ILE A 31 -5.63 9.84 2.29
C ILE A 31 -7.15 9.95 2.21
N ALA A 32 -7.89 9.74 3.31
CA ALA A 32 -9.35 9.86 3.33
C ALA A 32 -9.86 11.19 3.92
N THR A 33 -9.00 12.20 3.97
CA THR A 33 -9.33 13.56 4.43
C THR A 33 -9.67 14.50 3.26
N LYS A 34 -10.21 15.70 3.56
CA LYS A 34 -10.42 16.78 2.59
C LYS A 34 -9.09 17.34 2.07
N ASP A 35 -8.09 17.46 2.94
CA ASP A 35 -6.77 18.02 2.64
C ASP A 35 -5.76 16.98 2.15
N ARG A 36 -6.25 15.93 1.46
CA ARG A 36 -5.41 14.85 0.94
C ARG A 36 -4.55 15.36 -0.22
N PRO A 37 -3.35 14.81 -0.43
CA PRO A 37 -2.47 15.25 -1.51
C PRO A 37 -3.10 14.99 -2.89
N LEU A 38 -2.70 15.80 -3.87
CA LEU A 38 -2.97 15.55 -5.29
C LEU A 38 -1.86 14.65 -5.85
N LEU A 39 -2.18 13.84 -6.87
CA LEU A 39 -1.19 13.09 -7.63
C LEU A 39 -0.88 13.82 -8.94
N GLN A 40 0.21 14.61 -9.00
CA GLN A 40 0.52 15.49 -10.14
C GLN A 40 -0.71 16.30 -10.59
N GLY A 41 -1.32 17.01 -9.64
CA GLY A 41 -2.53 17.83 -9.87
C GLY A 41 -3.85 17.04 -9.98
N LYS A 42 -3.83 15.71 -9.91
CA LYS A 42 -5.04 14.88 -9.99
C LYS A 42 -5.62 14.62 -8.61
N GLU A 43 -6.92 14.81 -8.46
CA GLU A 43 -7.65 14.44 -7.25
C GLU A 43 -7.58 12.93 -7.03
N ILE A 44 -7.37 12.53 -5.78
CA ILE A 44 -7.43 11.13 -5.39
C ILE A 44 -8.82 10.84 -4.82
N TYR A 45 -9.51 9.86 -5.38
CA TYR A 45 -10.75 9.32 -4.85
C TYR A 45 -10.45 8.06 -4.03
N VAL A 46 -10.98 8.02 -2.80
CA VAL A 46 -10.84 6.87 -1.89
C VAL A 46 -12.22 6.24 -1.69
N PRO A 47 -12.45 4.99 -2.14
CA PRO A 47 -13.75 4.34 -1.96
C PRO A 47 -13.93 3.90 -0.50
N LEU A 48 -14.89 4.51 0.20
CA LEU A 48 -15.18 4.25 1.62
C LEU A 48 -16.36 3.29 1.79
N LYS A 49 -16.16 2.03 1.39
CA LYS A 49 -17.01 0.93 1.87
C LYS A 49 -16.49 0.46 3.22
N TRP A 50 -17.36 -0.02 4.10
CA TRP A 50 -17.02 -0.32 5.49
C TRP A 50 -17.13 -1.81 5.79
N ILE A 51 -16.14 -2.36 6.50
CA ILE A 51 -16.10 -3.73 7.00
C ILE A 51 -15.47 -3.68 8.39
N GLU A 52 -16.12 -4.28 9.40
CA GLU A 52 -15.68 -4.21 10.80
C GLU A 52 -15.35 -2.77 11.25
N SER A 53 -16.24 -1.82 10.91
CA SER A 53 -16.09 -0.39 11.26
C SER A 53 -14.84 0.30 10.70
N LYS A 54 -14.14 -0.30 9.72
CA LYS A 54 -12.99 0.28 9.03
C LYS A 54 -13.19 0.26 7.52
N ALA A 55 -12.52 1.15 6.80
CA ALA A 55 -12.64 1.22 5.36
C ALA A 55 -12.11 -0.08 4.70
N GLU A 56 -12.84 -0.62 3.73
CA GLU A 56 -12.43 -1.81 2.97
C GLU A 56 -11.06 -1.61 2.31
N ILE A 57 -10.79 -0.40 1.78
CA ILE A 57 -9.50 -0.05 1.19
C ILE A 57 -8.35 -0.06 2.22
N PHE A 58 -8.66 0.25 3.48
CA PHE A 58 -7.71 0.09 4.57
C PHE A 58 -7.40 -1.39 4.78
N TRP A 59 -8.42 -2.26 4.83
CA TRP A 59 -8.20 -3.70 4.93
C TRP A 59 -7.44 -4.28 3.75
N HIS A 60 -7.69 -3.79 2.53
CA HIS A 60 -6.92 -4.19 1.35
C HIS A 60 -5.42 -3.86 1.51
N SER A 61 -5.12 -2.76 2.19
CA SER A 61 -3.76 -2.32 2.49
C SER A 61 -3.15 -3.02 3.70
N ALA A 62 -3.97 -3.42 4.68
CA ALA A 62 -3.59 -3.93 5.99
C ALA A 62 -3.78 -5.45 6.18
N SER A 63 -4.04 -6.20 5.10
CA SER A 63 -4.22 -7.67 5.13
C SER A 63 -3.44 -8.37 4.02
N ILE A 64 -3.28 -9.68 4.11
CA ILE A 64 -2.57 -10.53 3.14
C ILE A 64 -3.51 -11.63 2.65
N GLU A 65 -3.46 -11.94 1.35
CA GLU A 65 -4.17 -13.10 0.79
C GLU A 65 -3.60 -14.41 1.32
N GLN A 66 -4.48 -15.33 1.74
CA GLN A 66 -4.05 -16.62 2.32
C GLN A 66 -3.29 -17.52 1.33
N LYS A 67 -3.42 -17.29 0.02
CA LYS A 67 -2.71 -18.07 -1.00
C LYS A 67 -1.19 -17.87 -0.95
N ALA A 68 -0.73 -16.78 -0.34
CA ALA A 68 0.67 -16.42 -0.32
C ALA A 68 1.40 -17.11 0.85
N LYS A 69 1.91 -18.31 0.63
CA LYS A 69 2.74 -19.01 1.63
C LYS A 69 4.05 -18.24 1.83
N LEU A 70 4.21 -17.66 3.02
CA LEU A 70 5.45 -17.02 3.43
C LEU A 70 6.42 -18.07 3.97
N VAL A 71 7.61 -18.15 3.36
CA VAL A 71 8.72 -18.96 3.89
C VAL A 71 9.45 -18.22 5.01
N ILE A 72 9.54 -16.88 4.89
CA ILE A 72 10.15 -15.99 5.90
C ILE A 72 9.18 -14.84 6.17
N LYS A 73 8.98 -14.51 7.46
CA LYS A 73 8.11 -13.41 7.88
C LYS A 73 8.78 -12.07 7.59
N PRO A 74 8.14 -11.15 6.84
CA PRO A 74 8.74 -9.82 6.57
C PRO A 74 8.90 -8.98 7.84
N CYS A 75 8.14 -9.30 8.88
CA CYS A 75 8.18 -8.62 10.17
C CYS A 75 9.12 -9.26 11.20
N ILE A 76 9.90 -10.29 10.85
CA ILE A 76 10.62 -11.13 11.82
C ILE A 76 11.54 -10.34 12.78
N ASN A 77 12.11 -9.23 12.32
CA ASN A 77 12.97 -8.35 13.11
C ASN A 77 12.29 -7.02 13.49
N GLU A 78 10.96 -6.97 13.43
CA GLU A 78 10.18 -5.78 13.77
C GLU A 78 9.24 -6.04 14.93
N LEU A 79 8.93 -4.98 15.68
CA LEU A 79 8.01 -4.99 16.80
C LEU A 79 6.67 -5.64 16.43
N SER A 80 6.18 -5.44 15.19
CA SER A 80 4.93 -6.02 14.72
C SER A 80 4.86 -7.55 14.78
N SER A 81 5.99 -8.27 14.76
CA SER A 81 6.00 -9.73 14.93
C SER A 81 5.73 -10.17 16.37
N ALA A 82 6.09 -9.36 17.37
CA ALA A 82 5.82 -9.66 18.77
C ALA A 82 4.33 -9.55 19.13
N PHE A 83 3.56 -8.79 18.35
CA PHE A 83 2.13 -8.52 18.58
C PHE A 83 1.21 -9.28 17.62
N CYS A 84 1.78 -10.03 16.68
CA CYS A 84 1.02 -10.82 15.71
C CYS A 84 1.34 -12.30 15.95
N PRO A 85 0.37 -13.14 16.35
CA PRO A 85 0.59 -14.56 16.59
C PRO A 85 0.67 -15.34 15.26
N ASP A 86 1.56 -14.92 14.36
CA ASP A 86 1.79 -15.54 13.05
C ASP A 86 0.51 -15.70 12.22
N ASN A 87 -0.38 -14.71 12.29
CA ASN A 87 -1.68 -14.75 11.62
C ASN A 87 -1.56 -14.91 10.09
N CYS A 88 -0.47 -14.44 9.48
CA CYS A 88 -0.21 -14.65 8.05
C CYS A 88 0.07 -16.12 7.68
N ILE A 89 0.34 -16.98 8.66
CA ILE A 89 0.55 -18.42 8.51
C ILE A 89 -0.64 -19.20 9.06
N LEU A 90 -1.10 -18.86 10.28
CA LEU A 90 -2.16 -19.61 10.98
C LEU A 90 -3.56 -19.26 10.47
N GLY A 91 -3.78 -18.04 9.98
CA GLY A 91 -5.07 -17.58 9.49
C GLY A 91 -6.17 -17.55 10.57
N THR A 92 -5.82 -17.20 11.80
CA THR A 92 -6.72 -17.19 12.96
C THR A 92 -7.58 -15.93 13.06
N ASP A 93 -7.12 -14.81 12.49
CA ASP A 93 -7.81 -13.52 12.46
C ASP A 93 -7.97 -13.03 11.01
N LEU A 94 -9.16 -13.27 10.47
CA LEU A 94 -9.47 -13.06 9.06
C LEU A 94 -10.39 -11.85 8.86
N ILE A 95 -10.36 -11.32 7.65
CA ILE A 95 -11.29 -10.32 7.17
C ILE A 95 -11.88 -10.79 5.85
N THR A 96 -13.20 -10.73 5.72
CA THR A 96 -13.93 -11.01 4.48
C THR A 96 -14.23 -9.70 3.79
N MET A 97 -13.64 -9.50 2.60
CA MET A 97 -13.83 -8.33 1.76
C MET A 97 -15.23 -8.35 1.11
N ASN A 98 -15.73 -7.20 0.62
CA ASN A 98 -17.08 -7.13 0.03
C ASN A 98 -17.22 -7.94 -1.26
N ASN A 99 -16.10 -8.29 -1.91
CA ASN A 99 -16.08 -9.18 -3.08
C ASN A 99 -15.99 -10.67 -2.71
N GLY A 100 -16.03 -11.02 -1.42
CA GLY A 100 -15.92 -12.39 -0.92
C GLY A 100 -14.49 -12.88 -0.68
N ASP A 101 -13.46 -12.07 -1.00
CA ASP A 101 -12.08 -12.47 -0.74
C ASP A 101 -11.81 -12.53 0.77
N VAL A 102 -11.22 -13.63 1.24
CA VAL A 102 -10.81 -13.81 2.63
C VAL A 102 -9.32 -13.57 2.78
N ARG A 103 -8.94 -12.70 3.70
CA ARG A 103 -7.54 -12.26 3.90
C ARG A 103 -7.18 -12.33 5.38
N ALA A 104 -5.92 -12.60 5.70
CA ALA A 104 -5.41 -12.54 7.06
C ALA A 104 -5.04 -11.10 7.42
N LYS A 105 -5.55 -10.58 8.54
CA LYS A 105 -5.18 -9.25 9.05
C LYS A 105 -3.68 -9.21 9.34
N CYS A 106 -2.99 -8.14 8.94
CA CYS A 106 -1.53 -8.06 8.99
C CYS A 106 -1.06 -6.74 9.61
N LEU A 107 -0.61 -6.83 10.87
CA LEU A 107 -0.12 -5.67 11.62
C LEU A 107 1.07 -4.98 10.92
N TYR A 108 2.01 -5.74 10.37
CA TYR A 108 3.16 -5.21 9.62
C TYR A 108 2.75 -4.27 8.48
N ARG A 109 1.68 -4.64 7.76
CA ARG A 109 1.11 -3.81 6.69
C ARG A 109 0.32 -2.63 7.26
N ALA A 110 -0.48 -2.86 8.29
CA ALA A 110 -1.30 -1.84 8.94
C ALA A 110 -0.47 -0.66 9.45
N LEU A 111 0.68 -0.92 10.07
CA LEU A 111 1.58 0.12 10.60
C LEU A 111 2.20 1.00 9.51
N ARG A 112 2.07 0.64 8.23
CA ARG A 112 2.66 1.35 7.08
C ARG A 112 1.63 2.04 6.20
N VAL A 113 0.35 1.99 6.55
CA VAL A 113 -0.71 2.72 5.81
C VAL A 113 -0.53 4.24 5.88
N GLY A 114 0.23 4.73 6.87
CA GLY A 114 0.59 6.14 6.99
C GLY A 114 1.29 6.64 5.74
N TRP A 115 2.22 5.85 5.19
CA TRP A 115 3.18 6.22 4.14
C TRP A 115 2.56 6.66 2.81
N ILE A 116 1.27 6.41 2.60
CA ILE A 116 0.58 6.73 1.36
C ILE A 116 0.73 8.21 1.01
N LYS A 117 0.50 9.10 1.99
CA LYS A 117 0.56 10.55 1.77
C LYS A 117 1.99 10.98 1.46
N GLU A 118 2.94 10.57 2.27
CA GLU A 118 4.34 10.96 2.15
C GLU A 118 4.93 10.49 0.82
N ILE A 119 4.62 9.27 0.36
CA ILE A 119 5.09 8.76 -0.94
C ILE A 119 4.51 9.56 -2.12
N ILE A 120 3.23 9.98 -2.04
CA ILE A 120 2.63 10.83 -3.08
C ILE A 120 3.33 12.20 -3.10
N GLU A 121 3.61 12.79 -1.94
CA GLU A 121 4.32 14.06 -1.84
C GLU A 121 5.76 13.94 -2.36
N LEU A 122 6.49 12.89 -1.99
CA LEU A 122 7.82 12.59 -2.51
C LEU A 122 7.82 12.47 -4.03
N TYR A 123 6.83 11.78 -4.60
CA TYR A 123 6.67 11.69 -6.05
C TYR A 123 6.43 13.05 -6.70
N ASN A 124 5.54 13.87 -6.13
CA ASN A 124 5.27 15.22 -6.65
C ASN A 124 6.51 16.13 -6.58
N GLU A 125 7.39 15.89 -5.61
CA GLU A 125 8.68 16.58 -5.43
C GLU A 125 9.80 15.98 -6.32
N ASN A 126 9.50 14.98 -7.16
CA ASN A 126 10.46 14.27 -8.00
C ASN A 126 11.58 13.57 -7.20
N ASP A 127 11.27 13.06 -6.00
CA ASP A 127 12.22 12.30 -5.20
C ASP A 127 12.58 10.98 -5.89
N VAL A 128 13.89 10.75 -6.06
CA VAL A 128 14.44 9.59 -6.78
C VAL A 128 14.10 8.24 -6.15
N ARG A 129 13.67 8.22 -4.88
CA ARG A 129 13.23 7.01 -4.18
C ARG A 129 11.87 6.53 -4.67
N VAL A 130 11.09 7.35 -5.40
CA VAL A 130 9.77 6.96 -5.90
C VAL A 130 9.82 6.72 -7.41
N LYS A 131 9.68 5.46 -7.80
CA LYS A 131 9.46 5.08 -9.21
C LYS A 131 7.99 5.22 -9.58
N TYR A 132 7.73 5.58 -10.84
CA TYR A 132 6.39 5.67 -11.40
C TYR A 132 6.29 4.92 -12.72
N TRP A 133 5.15 4.25 -12.95
CA TRP A 133 4.80 3.70 -14.25
C TRP A 133 3.29 3.58 -14.46
N GLU A 134 2.89 3.46 -15.72
CA GLU A 134 1.50 3.20 -16.13
C GLU A 134 1.36 1.89 -16.90
N LYS A 135 0.33 1.10 -16.54
CA LYS A 135 -0.01 -0.16 -17.20
C LYS A 135 -1.51 -0.28 -17.40
N VAL A 136 -1.92 -0.84 -18.54
CA VAL A 136 -3.33 -1.22 -18.75
C VAL A 136 -3.50 -2.64 -18.22
N ASN A 137 -4.43 -2.84 -17.29
CA ASN A 137 -4.70 -4.17 -16.76
C ASN A 137 -5.56 -5.01 -17.73
N SER A 138 -5.76 -6.29 -17.41
CA SER A 138 -6.59 -7.21 -18.21
C SER A 138 -8.03 -6.73 -18.44
N LYS A 139 -8.55 -5.86 -17.57
CA LYS A 139 -9.89 -5.24 -17.67
C LYS A 139 -9.88 -3.92 -18.47
N LYS A 140 -8.82 -3.65 -19.25
CA LYS A 140 -8.63 -2.43 -20.04
C LYS A 140 -8.67 -1.14 -19.20
N LYS A 141 -8.36 -1.21 -17.90
CA LYS A 141 -8.26 -0.04 -17.01
C LYS A 141 -6.81 0.41 -16.91
N LYS A 142 -6.57 1.72 -17.05
CA LYS A 142 -5.25 2.33 -16.88
C LYS A 142 -4.92 2.42 -15.40
N ARG A 143 -3.87 1.73 -14.97
CA ARG A 143 -3.32 1.75 -13.61
C ARG A 143 -2.10 2.65 -13.57
N LEU A 144 -1.97 3.39 -12.48
CA LEU A 144 -0.79 4.18 -12.15
C LEU A 144 -0.17 3.57 -10.91
N TYR A 145 1.15 3.41 -10.92
CA TYR A 145 1.90 2.80 -9.82
C TYR A 145 2.91 3.81 -9.30
N LEU A 146 3.01 3.91 -7.97
CA LEU A 146 4.13 4.53 -7.28
C LEU A 146 4.81 3.46 -6.46
N ARG A 147 6.12 3.30 -6.61
CA ARG A 147 6.92 2.38 -5.81
C ARG A 147 8.03 3.14 -5.10
N TYR A 148 7.92 3.20 -3.78
CA TYR A 148 8.95 3.75 -2.91
C TYR A 148 10.00 2.68 -2.62
N LEU A 149 11.26 3.02 -2.84
CA LEU A 149 12.42 2.17 -2.57
C LEU A 149 13.44 2.97 -1.78
N GLU A 150 13.74 2.50 -0.57
CA GLU A 150 14.80 3.04 0.28
C GLU A 150 15.34 1.94 1.19
N GLU A 151 16.62 1.59 0.99
CA GLU A 151 17.26 0.48 1.72
C GLU A 151 16.44 -0.82 1.60
N GLU A 152 15.98 -1.38 2.72
CA GLU A 152 15.14 -2.56 2.78
C GLU A 152 13.65 -2.29 2.52
N LEU A 153 13.24 -1.01 2.51
CA LEU A 153 11.85 -0.61 2.34
C LEU A 153 11.45 -0.67 0.86
N ASP A 154 10.34 -1.37 0.60
CA ASP A 154 9.72 -1.47 -0.71
C ASP A 154 8.22 -1.36 -0.51
N TYR A 155 7.62 -0.27 -1.00
CA TYR A 155 6.21 0.02 -0.78
C TYR A 155 5.54 0.46 -2.09
N LEU A 156 4.42 -0.19 -2.42
CA LEU A 156 3.69 0.05 -3.65
C LEU A 156 2.36 0.73 -3.36
N ILE A 157 2.04 1.76 -4.13
CA ILE A 157 0.71 2.37 -4.21
C ILE A 157 0.18 2.20 -5.61
N VAL A 158 -1.07 1.76 -5.73
CA VAL A 158 -1.73 1.55 -7.02
C VAL A 158 -2.99 2.38 -7.11
N PHE A 159 -3.10 3.13 -8.21
CA PHE A 159 -4.28 3.89 -8.57
C PHE A 159 -4.92 3.39 -9.87
N GLU A 160 -6.19 3.72 -10.07
CA GLU A 160 -6.86 3.65 -11.37
C GLU A 160 -7.08 5.05 -11.92
N LYS A 161 -6.75 5.29 -13.19
CA LYS A 161 -7.18 6.52 -13.87
C LYS A 161 -8.70 6.46 -14.04
N LYS A 162 -9.41 7.49 -13.55
CA LYS A 162 -10.85 7.66 -13.79
C LYS A 162 -11.09 8.63 -14.94
N ASN A 163 -10.39 9.75 -14.92
CA ASN A 163 -10.35 10.74 -15.99
C ASN A 163 -9.05 11.55 -15.87
N GLU A 164 -8.90 12.62 -16.64
CA GLU A 164 -7.69 13.45 -16.62
C GLU A 164 -7.44 14.17 -15.29
N LYS A 165 -8.50 14.48 -14.54
CA LYS A 165 -8.44 15.23 -13.27
C LYS A 165 -8.48 14.35 -12.03
N ARG A 166 -8.80 13.05 -12.16
CA ARG A 166 -9.08 12.18 -11.02
C ARG A 166 -8.54 10.77 -11.20
N VAL A 167 -7.93 10.27 -10.12
CA VAL A 167 -7.53 8.87 -9.94
C VAL A 167 -8.27 8.26 -8.75
N GLN A 168 -8.40 6.94 -8.71
CA GLN A 168 -8.96 6.22 -7.56
C GLN A 168 -7.86 5.39 -6.89
N LEU A 169 -7.74 5.46 -5.56
CA LEU A 169 -6.88 4.55 -4.81
C LEU A 169 -7.44 3.12 -4.86
N ILE A 170 -6.57 2.17 -5.17
CA ILE A 170 -6.92 0.75 -5.32
C ILE A 170 -6.31 -0.08 -4.21
N THR A 171 -5.05 0.20 -3.87
CA THR A 171 -4.35 -0.46 -2.78
C THR A 171 -3.04 0.25 -2.48
N ALA A 172 -2.51 0.04 -1.28
CA ALA A 172 -1.17 0.43 -0.90
C ALA A 172 -0.58 -0.59 0.09
N TYR A 173 0.63 -1.11 -0.14
CA TYR A 173 1.23 -2.09 0.78
C TYR A 173 2.75 -2.22 0.62
N PRO A 174 3.45 -2.69 1.67
CA PRO A 174 4.83 -3.14 1.55
C PRO A 174 4.95 -4.39 0.68
N VAL A 175 5.91 -4.40 -0.23
CA VAL A 175 6.23 -5.51 -1.13
C VAL A 175 7.37 -6.31 -0.53
N PHE A 176 7.11 -7.55 -0.14
CA PHE A 176 8.12 -8.44 0.43
C PHE A 176 8.28 -9.78 -0.32
N PHE A 177 7.37 -10.09 -1.26
CA PHE A 177 7.53 -11.26 -2.12
C PHE A 177 8.56 -10.98 -3.21
N VAL A 178 9.60 -11.82 -3.27
CA VAL A 178 10.69 -11.69 -4.26
C VAL A 178 10.15 -11.73 -5.69
N SER A 179 9.16 -12.59 -5.98
CA SER A 179 8.48 -12.63 -7.29
C SER A 179 7.83 -11.29 -7.62
N ALA A 180 7.01 -10.76 -6.72
CA ALA A 180 6.35 -9.46 -6.93
C ALA A 180 7.38 -8.32 -7.13
N LYS A 181 8.49 -8.33 -6.38
CA LYS A 181 9.57 -7.35 -6.56
C LYS A 181 10.18 -7.40 -7.97
N LYS A 182 10.39 -8.60 -8.52
CA LYS A 182 10.88 -8.82 -9.88
C LYS A 182 9.86 -8.34 -10.91
N ASP A 183 8.61 -8.76 -10.78
CA ASP A 183 7.52 -8.39 -11.69
C ASP A 183 7.35 -6.86 -11.77
N TYR A 184 7.39 -6.17 -10.62
CA TYR A 184 7.28 -4.70 -10.60
C TYR A 184 8.51 -3.99 -11.16
N GLU A 185 9.70 -4.57 -11.03
CA GLU A 185 10.89 -4.01 -11.66
C GLU A 185 10.81 -4.18 -13.18
N GLU A 186 10.41 -5.35 -13.67
CA GLU A 186 10.19 -5.59 -15.10
C GLU A 186 9.13 -4.64 -15.68
N ASP A 187 8.00 -4.47 -14.99
CA ASP A 187 6.95 -3.53 -15.39
C ASP A 187 7.48 -2.09 -15.49
N TYR A 188 8.30 -1.66 -14.54
CA TYR A 188 8.93 -0.33 -14.56
C TYR A 188 9.91 -0.18 -15.73
N GLN A 189 10.81 -1.15 -15.93
CA GLN A 189 11.80 -1.11 -17.02
C GLN A 189 11.12 -1.11 -18.40
N ASN A 190 10.05 -1.90 -18.57
CA ASN A 190 9.26 -1.91 -19.80
C ASN A 190 8.56 -0.57 -20.05
N TYR A 191 8.07 0.09 -18.99
CA TYR A 191 7.49 1.41 -19.08
C TYR A 191 8.51 2.45 -19.55
N ILE A 192 9.71 2.50 -18.94
CA ILE A 192 10.77 3.44 -19.33
C ILE A 192 11.16 3.25 -20.79
N LYS A 193 11.42 2.00 -21.23
CA LYS A 193 11.73 1.70 -22.64
C LYS A 193 10.66 2.18 -23.62
N ARG A 194 9.38 2.08 -23.24
CA ARG A 194 8.27 2.56 -24.07
C ARG A 194 8.30 4.09 -24.19
N ILE A 195 8.45 4.80 -23.08
CA ILE A 195 8.52 6.27 -23.08
C ILE A 195 9.73 6.78 -23.87
N GLU A 196 10.89 6.14 -23.74
CA GLU A 196 12.10 6.48 -24.51
C GLU A 196 11.90 6.27 -26.03
N LYS A 197 11.12 5.26 -26.42
CA LYS A 197 10.81 5.00 -27.83
C LYS A 197 9.80 6.02 -28.38
N GLU A 198 8.84 6.46 -27.58
CA GLU A 198 7.84 7.47 -27.96
C GLU A 198 8.44 8.89 -28.05
N ALA A 199 9.56 9.14 -27.35
CA ALA A 199 10.27 10.41 -27.37
C ALA A 199 11.27 10.56 -28.55
N LYS A 200 11.55 9.47 -29.29
CA LYS A 200 12.39 9.45 -30.48
C LYS A 200 11.57 9.54 -31.75
#